data_AF-A0A0M4LTG6-F1
#
_entry.id   AF-A0A0M4LTG6-F1
#
_cell.length_a   1.000
_cell.length_b   1.000
_cell.length_c   1.000
_cell.angle_alpha   90.00
_cell.angle_beta   90.00
_cell.angle_gamma   90.00
#
_symmetry.space_group_name_H-M   'P 1'
#
loop_
_entity.id
_entity.type
_entity.pdbx_description
1 polymer ?
#
loop_
_entity_poly.entity_id
_entity_poly.type
_entity_poly.pdbx_seq_one_letter_code
_entity_poly.pdbx_strand_id
1 'polypeptide(L)'
;MTVGMISDVTGMAPGSVSFHLKKLFDAGMAEKTDSADGDKRKSWWKANHRSMRPAPRDDGRISDAEYTYFQSVAVTYESLYERYLDSVNDLPQEWREVGLCEDRTFDLTPEETEQMCLELDAVAQKWQQHSSEEQRNTARHNMRKVQIVMQAFPWIP
;
A
#
# COMPACT_ATOMS: atom_id res chain seq x y z
N MET A 1 11.87 8.82 5.43
CA MET A 1 12.98 7.92 5.81
C MET A 1 14.25 8.36 5.11
N THR A 2 15.42 8.11 5.68
CA THR A 2 16.70 8.37 5.00
C THR A 2 17.08 7.19 4.09
N VAL A 3 18.00 7.41 3.14
CA VAL A 3 18.56 6.33 2.30
C VAL A 3 19.13 5.19 3.15
N GLY A 4 19.81 5.49 4.26
CA GLY A 4 20.35 4.48 5.18
C GLY A 4 19.23 3.65 5.84
N MET A 5 18.20 4.30 6.38
CA MET A 5 17.06 3.58 6.98
C MET A 5 16.34 2.69 5.97
N ILE A 6 16.22 3.14 4.72
CA ILE A 6 15.61 2.33 3.66
C ILE A 6 16.51 1.14 3.32
N SER A 7 17.83 1.36 3.22
CA SER A 7 18.83 0.31 3.01
C SER A 7 18.76 -0.76 4.10
N ASP A 8 18.62 -0.38 5.36
CA ASP A 8 18.53 -1.32 6.49
C ASP A 8 17.26 -2.19 6.40
N VAL A 9 16.12 -1.59 6.02
CA VAL A 9 14.83 -2.31 5.92
C VAL A 9 14.75 -3.18 4.67
N THR A 10 15.32 -2.75 3.55
CA THR A 10 15.25 -3.49 2.28
C THR A 10 16.42 -4.45 2.05
N GLY A 11 17.50 -4.33 2.85
CA GLY A 11 18.75 -5.05 2.64
C GLY A 11 19.53 -4.63 1.38
N MET A 12 19.07 -3.58 0.67
CA MET A 12 19.73 -3.11 -0.54
C MET A 12 20.92 -2.22 -0.21
N ALA A 13 21.96 -2.25 -1.04
CA ALA A 13 23.08 -1.31 -0.89
C ALA A 13 22.60 0.17 -1.03
N PRO A 14 23.15 1.12 -0.25
CA PRO A 14 22.74 2.52 -0.28
C PRO A 14 22.78 3.18 -1.68
N GLY A 15 23.72 2.74 -2.54
CA GLY A 15 23.82 3.19 -3.93
C GLY A 15 22.60 2.77 -4.76
N SER A 16 22.16 1.51 -4.64
CA SER A 16 20.96 1.00 -5.31
C SER A 16 19.71 1.70 -4.79
N VAL A 17 19.58 1.87 -3.47
CA VAL A 17 18.46 2.60 -2.87
C VAL A 17 18.37 4.02 -3.45
N SER A 18 19.49 4.74 -3.51
CA SER A 18 19.53 6.10 -4.08
C SER A 18 19.12 6.13 -5.56
N PHE A 19 19.56 5.14 -6.34
CA PHE A 19 19.18 4.99 -7.74
C PHE A 19 17.67 4.76 -7.90
N HIS A 20 17.08 3.82 -7.16
CA HIS A 20 15.65 3.53 -7.23
C HIS A 20 14.79 4.69 -6.72
N LEU A 21 15.20 5.36 -5.64
CA LEU A 21 14.48 6.55 -5.15
C LEU A 21 14.47 7.68 -6.18
N LYS A 22 15.56 7.85 -6.94
CA LYS A 22 15.57 8.80 -8.05
C LYS A 22 14.59 8.38 -9.17
N LYS A 23 14.54 7.09 -9.52
CA LYS A 23 13.55 6.59 -10.50
C LYS A 23 12.11 6.79 -10.03
N LEU A 24 11.84 6.54 -8.75
CA LEU A 24 10.54 6.79 -8.15
C LEU A 24 10.20 8.29 -8.10
N PHE A 25 11.20 9.15 -7.89
CA PHE A 25 11.03 10.60 -7.98
C PHE A 25 10.65 11.06 -9.38
N ASP A 26 11.40 10.61 -10.39
CA ASP A 26 11.14 10.95 -11.79
C ASP A 26 9.75 10.46 -12.23
N ALA A 27 9.27 9.35 -11.65
CA ALA A 27 7.92 8.81 -11.87
C ALA A 27 6.83 9.45 -10.97
N GLY A 28 7.16 10.43 -10.14
CA GLY A 28 6.21 11.09 -9.24
C GLY A 28 5.72 10.22 -8.06
N MET A 29 6.37 9.10 -7.79
CA MET A 29 6.00 8.15 -6.72
C MET A 29 6.68 8.45 -5.38
N ALA A 30 7.80 9.19 -5.40
CA ALA A 30 8.52 9.62 -4.20
C ALA A 30 8.91 11.09 -4.30
N GLU A 31 9.07 11.75 -3.16
CA GLU A 31 9.58 13.12 -3.08
C GLU A 31 10.64 13.24 -2.00
N LYS A 32 11.56 14.19 -2.21
CA LYS A 32 12.50 14.59 -1.16
C LYS A 32 11.77 15.46 -0.15
N THR A 33 12.03 15.23 1.13
CA THR A 33 11.48 16.04 2.21
C THR A 33 12.59 16.82 2.88
N ASP A 34 12.21 17.86 3.62
CA ASP A 34 13.11 18.51 4.55
C ASP A 34 13.59 17.52 5.61
N SER A 35 14.77 17.83 6.15
CA SER A 35 15.42 16.99 7.14
C SER A 35 14.65 17.03 8.45
N ALA A 36 14.14 15.89 8.90
CA ALA A 36 13.42 15.79 10.17
C ALA A 36 14.33 16.05 11.38
N ASP A 37 15.65 15.84 11.25
CA ASP A 37 16.66 16.11 12.28
C ASP A 37 17.50 17.37 12.01
N GLY A 38 17.18 18.12 10.95
CA GLY A 38 17.93 19.31 10.53
C GLY A 38 19.28 19.03 9.86
N ASP A 39 19.74 17.77 9.76
CA ASP A 39 20.98 17.43 9.07
C ASP A 39 20.76 17.44 7.56
N LYS A 40 21.28 18.46 6.88
CA LYS A 40 21.17 18.64 5.42
C LYS A 40 22.00 17.63 4.61
N ARG A 41 22.86 16.84 5.26
CA ARG A 41 23.66 15.79 4.57
C ARG A 41 22.84 14.53 4.32
N LYS A 42 21.76 14.31 5.07
CA LYS A 42 20.88 13.15 4.88
C LYS A 42 19.79 13.50 3.86
N SER A 43 19.68 12.70 2.81
CA SER A 43 18.55 12.79 1.88
C SER A 43 17.36 12.07 2.47
N TRP A 44 16.34 12.84 2.84
CA TRP A 44 15.07 12.35 3.35
C TRP A 44 14.06 12.20 2.22
N TRP A 45 13.34 11.08 2.25
CA TRP A 45 12.38 10.70 1.23
C TRP A 45 11.05 10.29 1.86
N LYS A 46 9.95 10.62 1.19
CA LYS A 46 8.61 10.09 1.46
C LYS A 46 7.98 9.57 0.17
N ALA A 47 7.11 8.58 0.30
CA ALA A 47 6.25 8.16 -0.80
C ALA A 47 5.12 9.20 -0.98
N ASN A 48 4.80 9.53 -2.23
CA ASN A 48 3.74 10.50 -2.55
C ASN A 48 2.34 9.89 -2.41
N HIS A 49 2.25 8.57 -2.56
CA HIS A 49 1.00 7.84 -2.56
C HIS A 49 0.95 6.81 -1.44
N ARG A 50 -0.22 6.72 -0.79
CA ARG A 50 -0.54 5.68 0.21
C ARG A 50 -1.19 4.45 -0.41
N SER A 51 -1.62 4.55 -1.67
CA SER A 51 -2.18 3.49 -2.49
C SER A 51 -1.76 3.74 -3.94
N MET A 52 -1.54 2.68 -4.71
CA MET A 52 -1.14 2.79 -6.11
C MET A 52 -2.01 1.87 -6.95
N ARG A 53 -2.75 2.47 -7.89
CA ARG A 53 -3.51 1.75 -8.91
C ARG A 53 -2.93 2.14 -10.27
N PRO A 54 -2.33 1.20 -11.02
CA PRO A 54 -1.92 1.48 -12.40
C PRO A 54 -3.12 1.96 -13.20
N ALA A 55 -2.95 3.03 -13.98
CA ALA A 55 -3.99 3.50 -14.89
C ALA A 55 -4.16 2.47 -16.03
N PRO A 56 -5.39 2.20 -16.48
CA PRO A 56 -5.61 1.39 -17.68
C PRO A 56 -4.90 2.01 -18.88
N ARG A 57 -4.38 1.17 -19.77
CA ARG A 57 -3.77 1.62 -21.04
C ARG A 57 -4.84 1.84 -22.10
N ASP A 58 -4.58 2.79 -22.99
CA ASP A 58 -5.48 3.13 -24.10
C ASP A 58 -5.75 1.95 -25.06
N ASP A 59 -4.83 0.98 -25.14
CA ASP A 59 -4.96 -0.22 -25.96
C ASP A 59 -5.69 -1.39 -25.25
N GLY A 60 -6.06 -1.21 -23.99
CA GLY A 60 -6.74 -2.22 -23.16
C GLY A 60 -5.90 -3.46 -22.85
N ARG A 61 -4.60 -3.48 -23.19
CA ARG A 61 -3.72 -4.64 -22.98
C ARG A 61 -2.85 -4.42 -21.75
N ILE A 62 -2.59 -5.49 -21.01
CA ILE A 62 -1.58 -5.50 -19.95
C ILE A 62 -0.21 -5.73 -20.61
N SER A 63 0.74 -4.82 -20.39
CA SER A 63 2.13 -4.99 -20.81
C SER A 63 2.89 -5.96 -19.89
N ASP A 64 4.01 -6.52 -20.36
CA ASP A 64 4.86 -7.40 -19.55
C ASP A 64 5.32 -6.75 -18.24
N ALA A 65 5.58 -5.43 -18.27
CA ALA A 65 5.97 -4.66 -17.10
C ALA A 65 4.82 -4.55 -16.08
N GLU A 66 3.59 -4.30 -16.53
CA GLU A 66 2.41 -4.25 -15.66
C GLU A 66 2.08 -5.64 -15.11
N TYR A 67 2.19 -6.68 -15.92
CA TYR A 67 2.00 -8.05 -15.48
C TYR A 67 3.00 -8.43 -14.39
N THR A 68 4.29 -8.14 -14.62
CA THR A 68 5.36 -8.36 -13.62
C THR A 68 5.10 -7.55 -12.34
N TYR A 69 4.64 -6.32 -12.47
CA TYR A 69 4.23 -5.49 -11.34
C TYR A 69 3.09 -6.14 -10.55
N PHE A 70 2.02 -6.59 -11.21
CA PHE A 70 0.89 -7.24 -10.53
C PHE A 70 1.30 -8.53 -9.82
N GLN A 71 2.17 -9.35 -10.42
CA GLN A 71 2.73 -10.53 -9.76
C GLN A 71 3.52 -10.17 -8.50
N SER A 72 4.40 -9.17 -8.58
CA SER A 72 5.18 -8.71 -7.43
C SER A 72 4.29 -8.16 -6.30
N VAL A 73 3.24 -7.43 -6.67
CA VAL A 73 2.25 -6.91 -5.72
C VAL A 73 1.47 -8.04 -5.05
N ALA A 74 1.05 -9.07 -5.79
CA ALA A 74 0.34 -10.22 -5.24
C ALA A 74 1.19 -10.94 -4.18
N VAL A 75 2.46 -11.23 -4.47
CA VAL A 75 3.40 -11.83 -3.51
C VAL A 75 3.57 -10.92 -2.28
N THR A 76 3.66 -9.60 -2.49
CA THR A 76 3.77 -8.64 -1.38
C THR A 76 2.54 -8.68 -0.45
N TYR A 77 1.34 -8.80 -1.03
CA TYR A 77 0.09 -8.90 -0.27
C TYR A 77 0.00 -10.19 0.52
N GLU A 78 0.37 -11.32 -0.07
CA GLU A 78 0.46 -12.61 0.61
C GLU A 78 1.43 -12.53 1.79
N SER A 79 2.66 -12.03 1.59
CA SER A 79 3.64 -11.87 2.68
C SER A 79 3.20 -10.88 3.78
N LEU A 80 2.35 -9.88 3.46
CA LEU A 80 1.73 -9.03 4.49
C LEU A 80 0.74 -9.82 5.33
N TYR A 81 -0.08 -10.65 4.69
CA TYR A 81 -1.07 -11.46 5.37
C TYR A 81 -0.43 -12.57 6.21
N GLU A 82 0.61 -13.25 5.71
CA GLU A 82 1.38 -14.25 6.48
C GLU A 82 1.95 -13.64 7.77
N ARG A 83 2.57 -12.45 7.71
CA ARG A 83 3.07 -11.76 8.92
C ARG A 83 1.97 -11.43 9.93
N TYR A 84 0.77 -11.11 9.44
CA TYR A 84 -0.39 -10.93 10.31
C TYR A 84 -0.78 -12.26 10.98
N LEU A 85 -0.87 -13.35 10.22
CA LEU A 85 -1.17 -14.68 10.75
C LEU A 85 -0.14 -15.15 11.78
N ASP A 86 1.15 -14.93 11.53
CA ASP A 86 2.24 -15.27 12.45
C ASP A 86 2.14 -14.53 13.79
N SER A 87 1.55 -13.34 13.80
CA SER A 87 1.46 -12.47 14.98
C SER A 87 0.06 -12.40 15.60
N VAL A 88 -0.96 -13.02 14.97
CA VAL A 88 -2.36 -12.81 15.36
C VAL A 88 -2.65 -13.21 16.80
N ASN A 89 -1.99 -14.25 17.31
CA ASN A 89 -2.17 -14.73 18.68
C ASN A 89 -1.52 -13.82 19.72
N ASP A 90 -0.53 -13.02 19.32
CA ASP A 90 0.16 -12.05 20.18
C ASP A 90 -0.54 -10.68 20.20
N LEU A 91 -1.57 -10.49 19.37
CA LEU A 91 -2.36 -9.27 19.35
C LEU A 91 -3.28 -9.18 20.58
N PRO A 92 -3.48 -7.98 21.14
CA PRO A 92 -4.53 -7.75 22.14
C PRO A 92 -5.90 -8.22 21.62
N GLN A 93 -6.76 -8.72 22.53
CA GLN A 93 -8.05 -9.30 22.18
C GLN A 93 -8.90 -8.41 21.27
N GLU A 94 -9.01 -7.13 21.61
CA GLU A 94 -9.72 -6.11 20.82
C GLU A 94 -9.24 -5.97 19.37
N TRP A 95 -7.98 -6.31 19.07
CA TRP A 95 -7.44 -6.31 17.70
C TRP A 95 -7.67 -7.63 16.96
N ARG A 96 -7.85 -8.73 17.70
CA ARG A 96 -8.20 -10.04 17.10
C ARG A 96 -9.66 -10.11 16.64
N GLU A 97 -10.54 -9.34 17.29
CA GLU A 97 -12.00 -9.39 17.06
C GLU A 97 -12.49 -8.46 15.93
N VAL A 98 -11.67 -7.52 15.46
CA VAL A 98 -12.07 -6.47 14.48
C VAL A 98 -11.54 -6.70 13.06
N GLY A 99 -10.86 -7.81 12.82
CA GLY A 99 -10.33 -8.18 11.50
C GLY A 99 -11.42 -8.66 10.54
N LEU A 100 -11.29 -8.31 9.26
CA LEU A 100 -12.13 -8.84 8.17
C LEU A 100 -11.31 -9.85 7.36
N CYS A 101 -11.79 -11.09 7.27
CA CYS A 101 -11.21 -12.13 6.44
C CYS A 101 -12.36 -12.88 5.77
N GLU A 102 -12.76 -12.42 4.59
CA GLU A 102 -13.88 -12.99 3.85
C GLU A 102 -13.54 -13.10 2.37
N ASP A 103 -13.90 -14.24 1.78
CA ASP A 103 -13.98 -14.47 0.35
C ASP A 103 -15.45 -14.53 -0.07
N ARG A 104 -15.80 -13.80 -1.14
CA ARG A 104 -17.16 -13.79 -1.70
C ARG A 104 -17.09 -13.84 -3.23
N THR A 105 -17.98 -14.61 -3.83
CA THR A 105 -18.20 -14.65 -5.27
C THR A 105 -19.58 -14.07 -5.57
N PHE A 106 -19.68 -13.30 -6.65
CA PHE A 106 -20.91 -12.63 -7.07
C PHE A 106 -21.18 -12.92 -8.54
N ASP A 107 -22.47 -13.01 -8.90
CA ASP A 107 -22.93 -13.00 -10.28
C ASP A 107 -23.25 -11.55 -10.66
N LEU A 108 -22.33 -10.87 -11.37
CA LEU A 108 -22.43 -9.45 -11.73
C LEU A 108 -22.11 -9.24 -13.22
N THR A 109 -22.73 -8.23 -13.83
CA THR A 109 -22.27 -7.72 -15.15
C THR A 109 -20.96 -6.93 -15.03
N PRO A 110 -20.27 -6.61 -16.15
CA PRO A 110 -19.11 -5.72 -16.11
C PRO A 110 -19.42 -4.35 -15.49
N GLU A 111 -20.57 -3.75 -15.81
CA GLU A 111 -21.01 -2.45 -15.28
C GLU A 111 -21.28 -2.53 -13.77
N GLU A 112 -21.95 -3.59 -13.32
CA GLU A 112 -22.17 -3.84 -11.88
C GLU A 112 -20.85 -4.09 -11.15
N THR A 113 -19.90 -4.78 -11.78
CA THR A 113 -18.56 -5.01 -11.23
C THR A 113 -17.78 -3.70 -11.11
N GLU A 114 -17.84 -2.83 -12.11
CA GLU A 114 -17.23 -1.49 -12.05
C GLU A 114 -17.84 -0.67 -10.91
N GLN A 115 -19.18 -0.64 -10.81
CA GLN A 115 -19.87 0.06 -9.74
C GLN A 115 -19.45 -0.46 -8.35
N MET A 116 -19.43 -1.78 -8.15
CA MET A 116 -18.96 -2.39 -6.90
C MET A 116 -17.52 -1.98 -6.58
N CYS A 117 -16.62 -1.98 -7.56
CA CYS A 117 -15.23 -1.56 -7.38
C CYS A 117 -15.12 -0.09 -6.94
N LEU A 118 -15.94 0.79 -7.52
CA LEU A 118 -15.99 2.21 -7.15
C LEU A 118 -16.53 2.41 -5.74
N GLU A 119 -17.56 1.67 -5.34
CA GLU A 119 -18.14 1.74 -3.99
C GLU A 119 -17.14 1.27 -2.93
N LEU A 120 -16.44 0.16 -3.16
CA LEU A 120 -15.41 -0.36 -2.27
C LEU A 120 -14.22 0.62 -2.14
N ASP A 121 -13.78 1.19 -3.27
CA ASP A 121 -12.72 2.20 -3.26
C ASP A 121 -13.15 3.47 -2.49
N ALA A 122 -14.39 3.93 -2.67
CA ALA A 122 -14.93 5.06 -1.91
C ALA A 122 -14.94 4.80 -0.40
N VAL A 123 -15.26 3.58 0.03
CA VAL A 123 -15.17 3.17 1.44
C VAL A 123 -13.73 3.23 1.94
N ALA A 124 -12.76 2.70 1.18
CA ALA A 124 -11.35 2.75 1.54
C ALA A 124 -10.82 4.19 1.62
N GLN A 125 -11.16 5.03 0.64
CA GLN A 125 -10.78 6.44 0.62
C GLN A 125 -11.33 7.21 1.82
N LYS A 126 -12.59 6.97 2.21
CA LYS A 126 -13.21 7.58 3.40
C LYS A 126 -12.38 7.32 4.66
N TRP A 127 -11.96 6.07 4.90
CA TRP A 127 -11.15 5.72 6.08
C TRP A 127 -9.72 6.24 5.99
N GLN A 128 -9.14 6.31 4.79
CA GLN A 128 -7.84 6.92 4.57
C GLN A 128 -7.85 8.43 4.90
N GLN A 129 -8.91 9.14 4.53
CA GLN A 129 -9.11 10.55 4.87
C GLN A 129 -9.27 10.73 6.38
N HIS A 130 -10.13 9.95 7.02
CA HIS A 130 -10.31 9.96 8.48
C HIS A 130 -8.98 9.75 9.21
N SER A 131 -8.18 8.76 8.81
CA SER A 131 -6.85 8.51 9.39
C SER A 131 -5.90 9.71 9.22
N SER A 132 -5.97 10.41 8.10
CA SER A 132 -5.10 11.55 7.78
C SER A 132 -5.49 12.81 8.55
N GLU A 133 -6.77 13.00 8.84
CA GLU A 133 -7.28 14.08 9.70
C GLU A 133 -6.97 13.79 11.17
N GLU A 134 -7.16 12.56 11.61
CA GLU A 134 -6.89 12.12 12.98
C GLU A 134 -5.39 12.19 13.33
N GLN A 135 -4.51 11.86 12.38
CA GLN A 135 -3.05 12.01 12.54
C GLN A 135 -2.61 13.48 12.72
N ARG A 136 -3.39 14.46 12.23
CA ARG A 136 -3.10 15.89 12.46
C ARG A 136 -3.50 16.37 13.86
N ASN A 137 -4.38 15.63 14.55
CA ASN A 137 -5.00 16.07 15.82
C ASN A 137 -4.37 15.45 17.09
N THR A 138 -3.42 14.51 16.98
CA THR A 138 -2.60 13.86 18.04
C THR A 138 -3.28 13.04 19.17
N ALA A 139 -2.54 12.01 19.61
CA ALA A 139 -2.59 11.24 20.86
C ALA A 139 -3.87 10.46 21.23
N ARG A 140 -4.27 9.49 20.40
CA ARG A 140 -5.08 8.36 20.89
C ARG A 140 -4.19 7.18 21.30
N HIS A 141 -4.44 6.66 22.50
CA HIS A 141 -3.86 5.39 22.93
C HIS A 141 -4.48 4.27 22.10
N ASN A 142 -3.69 3.25 21.76
CA ASN A 142 -4.11 2.06 21.01
C ASN A 142 -4.48 2.28 19.52
N MET A 143 -3.76 3.15 18.81
CA MET A 143 -3.83 3.16 17.33
C MET A 143 -2.86 2.13 16.74
N ARG A 144 -3.34 1.32 15.79
CA ARG A 144 -2.49 0.49 14.93
C ARG A 144 -2.74 0.81 13.46
N LYS A 145 -1.73 0.60 12.63
CA LYS A 145 -1.91 0.63 11.17
C LYS A 145 -2.75 -0.58 10.79
N VAL A 146 -3.86 -0.33 10.11
CA VAL A 146 -4.72 -1.36 9.54
C VAL A 146 -4.47 -1.38 8.03
N GLN A 147 -4.12 -2.55 7.50
CA GLN A 147 -3.97 -2.77 6.08
C GLN A 147 -5.26 -3.39 5.55
N ILE A 148 -5.77 -2.86 4.44
CA ILE A 148 -6.79 -3.52 3.61
C ILE A 148 -6.16 -3.81 2.25
N VAL A 149 -6.39 -5.01 1.74
CA VAL A 149 -6.02 -5.42 0.38
C VAL A 149 -7.31 -5.81 -0.32
N MET A 150 -7.63 -5.16 -1.44
CA MET A 150 -8.82 -5.45 -2.23
C MET A 150 -8.39 -5.88 -3.63
N GLN A 151 -8.77 -7.08 -4.02
CA GLN A 151 -8.57 -7.61 -5.37
C GLN A 151 -9.92 -8.12 -5.87
N ALA A 152 -10.44 -7.49 -6.93
CA ALA A 152 -11.66 -7.91 -7.60
C ALA A 152 -11.28 -8.34 -9.02
N PHE A 153 -11.61 -9.58 -9.36
CA PHE A 153 -11.31 -10.19 -10.66
C PHE A 153 -12.43 -11.16 -11.04
N PRO A 154 -12.68 -11.39 -12.34
CA PRO A 154 -13.59 -12.44 -12.77
C PRO A 154 -13.13 -13.79 -12.21
N TRP A 155 -14.05 -14.54 -11.61
CA TRP A 155 -13.75 -15.88 -11.13
C TRP A 155 -13.35 -16.79 -12.30
N ILE A 156 -12.21 -17.47 -12.17
CA ILE A 156 -11.72 -18.48 -13.10
C ILE A 156 -11.74 -19.82 -12.35
N PRO A 157 -12.51 -20.82 -12.79
CA PRO A 157 -12.63 -22.10 -12.10
C PRO A 157 -11.37 -22.97 -12.19
#